data_AF-A0A537G3D8-F1
#
_entry.id   AF-A0A537G3D8-F1
#
_cell.length_a   1.000
_cell.length_b   1.000
_cell.length_c   1.000
_cell.angle_alpha   90.00
_cell.angle_beta   90.00
_cell.angle_gamma   90.00
#
_symmetry.space_group_name_H-M   'P 1'
#
loop_
_entity.id
_entity.type
_entity.pdbx_description
1 polymer ?
#
loop_
_entity_poly.entity_id
_entity_poly.type
_entity_poly.pdbx_seq_one_letter_code
_entity_poly.pdbx_strand_id
1 'polypeptide(L)' 'MTSKASDMGAFRKILDQRGGFIEAFLCEEACELKIKEETGATVRVVPFDQSEKGECIYCRSPSARRVYFARSY' A
#
# COMPACT_ATOMS: atom_id res chain seq x y z
N MET A 1 -13.64 -6.30 4.38
CA MET A 1 -13.40 -4.95 4.93
C MET A 1 -12.06 -4.47 4.40
N THR A 2 -12.04 -3.30 3.75
CA THR A 2 -10.81 -2.69 3.22
C THR A 2 -10.42 -1.52 4.11
N SER A 3 -9.15 -1.48 4.54
CA SER A 3 -8.63 -0.39 5.37
C SER A 3 -7.79 0.55 4.53
N LYS A 4 -7.76 1.84 4.85
CA LYS A 4 -6.93 2.84 4.14
C LYS A 4 -5.72 3.20 4.98
N ALA A 5 -4.57 3.38 4.34
CA ALA A 5 -3.34 3.82 5.00
C ALA A 5 -2.67 4.95 4.21
N SER A 6 -2.34 6.03 4.90
CA SER A 6 -1.60 7.19 4.38
C SER A 6 -0.10 7.16 4.71
N ASP A 7 0.29 6.34 5.70
CA ASP A 7 1.66 6.32 6.24
C ASP A 7 2.06 4.90 6.65
N MET A 8 3.36 4.58 6.56
CA MET A 8 3.91 3.26 6.94
C MET A 8 3.59 2.85 8.38
N GLY A 9 3.50 3.80 9.32
CA GLY A 9 3.13 3.49 10.71
C GLY A 9 1.69 2.98 10.85
N ALA A 10 0.75 3.61 10.14
CA ALA A 10 -0.64 3.16 10.09
C ALA A 10 -0.77 1.84 9.33
N PHE A 11 -0.04 1.70 8.22
CA PHE A 11 0.00 0.49 7.39
C PHE A 11 0.40 -0.74 8.21
N ARG A 12 1.49 -0.66 8.97
CA ARG A 12 1.96 -1.75 9.86
C ARG A 12 0.94 -2.10 10.93
N LYS A 13 0.39 -1.09 11.62
CA LYS A 13 -0.66 -1.31 12.62
C LYS A 13 -1.87 -2.04 12.04
N ILE A 14 -2.31 -1.65 10.85
CA ILE A 14 -3.45 -2.30 10.18
C ILE A 14 -3.10 -3.74 9.81
N LEU A 15 -1.91 -3.99 9.25
CA LEU A 15 -1.45 -5.34 8.91
C LEU A 15 -1.45 -6.27 10.12
N ASP A 16 -0.90 -5.82 11.25
CA ASP A 16 -0.74 -6.66 12.43
C ASP A 16 -2.03 -6.80 13.26
N GLN A 17 -2.87 -5.76 13.33
CA GLN A 17 -4.09 -5.79 14.14
C GLN A 17 -5.31 -6.35 13.41
N ARG A 18 -5.48 -5.99 12.14
CA ARG A 18 -6.65 -6.38 11.34
C ARG A 18 -6.31 -7.34 10.22
N GLY A 19 -5.17 -7.13 9.56
CA GLY A 19 -4.83 -7.80 8.31
C GLY A 19 -5.82 -7.46 7.18
N GLY A 20 -5.89 -8.36 6.19
CA GLY A 20 -6.76 -8.19 5.03
C GLY A 20 -6.20 -7.22 3.98
N PHE A 21 -7.11 -6.54 3.26
CA PHE A 21 -6.75 -5.61 2.20
C PHE A 21 -6.53 -4.19 2.73
N ILE A 22 -5.40 -3.60 2.34
CA ILE A 22 -5.03 -2.23 2.67
C ILE A 22 -4.91 -1.41 1.39
N GLU A 23 -5.78 -0.43 1.25
CA GLU A 23 -5.72 0.59 0.21
C GLU A 23 -4.65 1.63 0.57
N ALA A 24 -3.67 1.80 -0.32
CA ALA A 24 -2.61 2.79 -0.19
C ALA A 24 -2.15 3.27 -1.57
N PHE A 25 -1.43 4.38 -1.60
CA PHE A 25 -0.84 4.91 -2.81
C PHE A 25 0.60 4.41 -2.97
N LEU A 26 0.94 3.94 -4.18
CA LEU A 26 2.27 3.44 -4.53
C LEU A 26 2.74 4.07 -5.84
N CYS A 27 3.97 4.59 -5.89
CA CYS A 27 4.53 5.18 -7.11
C CYS A 27 5.16 4.14 -8.04
N GLU A 28 6.01 3.27 -7.51
CA GLU A 28 6.86 2.37 -8.31
C GLU A 28 7.13 1.05 -7.58
N GLU A 29 7.53 0.02 -8.35
CA GLU A 29 7.82 -1.32 -7.82
C GLU A 29 8.98 -1.31 -6.81
N ALA A 30 9.94 -0.39 -6.92
CA ALA A 30 11.02 -0.26 -5.95
C ALA A 30 10.49 0.08 -4.53
N CYS A 31 9.40 0.86 -4.44
CA CYS A 31 8.73 1.11 -3.17
C CYS A 31 7.96 -0.11 -2.68
N GLU A 32 7.35 -0.89 -3.58
CA GLU A 32 6.68 -2.13 -3.21
C GLU A 32 7.65 -3.16 -2.64
N LEU A 33 8.82 -3.32 -3.24
CA LEU A 33 9.86 -4.23 -2.77
C LEU A 33 10.25 -3.90 -1.34
N LYS A 34 10.49 -2.62 -1.03
CA LYS A 34 10.80 -2.18 0.34
C LYS A 34 9.65 -2.44 1.31
N ILE A 35 8.41 -2.15 0.91
CA ILE A 35 7.23 -2.46 1.73
C ILE A 35 7.16 -3.97 2.00
N LYS A 36 7.41 -4.81 0.99
CA LYS A 36 7.43 -6.28 1.12
C LYS A 36 8.53 -6.74 2.05
N GLU A 37 9.75 -6.22 1.92
CA GLU A 37 10.87 -6.57 2.80
C GLU A 37 10.61 -6.17 4.25
N GLU A 38 9.98 -5.01 4.47
CA GLU A 38 9.72 -4.48 5.81
C GLU A 38 8.45 -5.04 6.47
N THR A 39 7.46 -5.48 5.69
CA THR A 39 6.11 -5.85 6.21
C THR A 39 5.57 -7.19 5.73
N GLY A 40 6.18 -7.80 4.71
CA GLY A 40 5.69 -9.00 4.04
C GLY A 40 4.45 -8.78 3.16
N ALA A 41 3.93 -7.57 3.07
CA ALA A 41 2.76 -7.26 2.25
C ALA A 41 3.16 -6.93 0.81
N THR A 42 2.39 -7.43 -0.16
CA THR A 42 2.57 -7.16 -1.59
C THR A 42 1.30 -6.59 -2.19
N VAL A 43 1.41 -5.93 -3.35
CA VAL A 43 0.24 -5.48 -4.10
C VAL A 43 -0.52 -6.69 -4.62
N ARG A 44 -1.84 -6.69 -4.45
CA ARG A 44 -2.75 -7.74 -4.93
C ARG A 44 -3.69 -7.26 -6.00
N VAL A 45 -4.08 -6.00 -5.93
CA VAL A 45 -5.02 -5.40 -6.89
C VAL A 45 -4.52 -4.02 -7.25
N VAL A 46 -4.41 -3.77 -8.54
CA VAL A 46 -4.23 -2.43 -9.11
C VAL A 46 -5.54 -2.07 -9.81
N PRO A 47 -6.34 -1.13 -9.27
CA PRO A 47 -7.57 -0.70 -9.91
C PRO A 47 -7.29 -0.09 -11.29
N PHE A 48 -8.12 -0.44 -12.26
CA PHE A 48 -8.03 0.07 -13.63
C PHE A 48 -8.39 1.57 -13.70
N ASP A 49 -9.24 2.05 -12.80
CA ASP A 49 -9.60 3.46 -12.68
C ASP A 49 -8.49 4.22 -11.94
N GLN A 50 -7.60 4.86 -12.71
CA GLN A 50 -6.41 5.57 -12.22
C GLN A 50 -6.66 7.08 -12.02
N SER A 51 -7.92 7.47 -11.81
CA SER A 51 -8.32 8.88 -11.69
C SER A 51 -7.71 9.57 -10.46
N GLU A 52 -7.41 8.81 -9.40
CA GLU A 52 -6.83 9.34 -8.17
C GLU A 52 -5.31 9.20 -8.14
N LYS A 53 -4.64 10.36 -8.16
CA LYS A 53 -3.21 10.49 -7.87
C LYS A 53 -3.03 10.94 -6.43
N GLY A 54 -2.07 10.35 -5.73
CA GLY A 54 -1.77 10.68 -4.35
C GLY A 54 -0.29 10.59 -4.06
N GLU A 55 0.05 10.75 -2.78
CA GLU A 55 1.40 10.60 -2.28
C GLU A 55 1.73 9.14 -2.01
N CYS A 56 2.88 8.67 -2.50
CA CYS A 56 3.37 7.33 -2.22
C CYS A 56 3.50 7.11 -0.71
N ILE A 57 2.92 6.04 -0.19
CA ILE A 57 2.97 5.69 1.24
C ILE A 57 4.41 5.51 1.75
N TYR A 58 5.34 5.17 0.85
CA TYR A 58 6.74 4.94 1.17
C TYR A 58 7.60 6.18 0.98
N CYS A 59 7.73 6.67 -0.26
CA CYS A 59 8.67 7.74 -0.61
C CYS A 59 8.04 9.15 -0.64
N ARG A 60 6.73 9.29 -0.36
CA ARG A 60 5.96 10.55 -0.44
C ARG A 60 5.94 11.20 -1.83
N SER A 61 6.29 10.48 -2.88
CA SER A 61 6.21 11.01 -4.24
C SER A 61 4.75 11.31 -4.61
N PRO A 62 4.41 12.50 -5.14
CA PRO A 62 3.05 12.90 -5.48
C PRO A 62 2.49 12.19 -6.74
N SER A 63 3.28 11.35 -7.38
CA SER A 63 2.90 10.58 -8.57
C SER A 63 2.67 9.11 -8.24
N ALA A 64 1.84 8.84 -7.23
CA ALA A 64 1.47 7.48 -6.85
C ALA A 64 0.05 7.11 -7.28
N ARG A 65 -0.11 5.87 -7.70
CA ARG A 65 -1.40 5.27 -8.05
C ARG A 65 -1.97 4.54 -6.84
N ARG A 66 -3.29 4.51 -6.72
CA ARG A 66 -3.98 3.72 -5.69
C ARG A 66 -3.79 2.23 -5.97
N VAL A 67 -3.40 1.46 -4.96
CA VAL A 67 -3.24 0.01 -5.01
C VAL A 67 -3.76 -0.63 -3.73
N TYR A 68 -4.02 -1.93 -3.76
CA TYR A 68 -4.42 -2.69 -2.59
C TYR A 68 -3.34 -3.70 -2.23
N PHE A 69 -2.83 -3.61 -0.99
CA PHE A 69 -1.86 -4.52 -0.41
C PHE A 69 -2.55 -5.61 0.41
N ALA A 70 -1.92 -6.78 0.47
CA ALA A 70 -2.21 -7.80 1.48
C ALA A 70 -0.97 -8.65 1.78
N ARG A 71 -0.88 -9.17 3.01
CA ARG A 71 0.17 -10.12 3.43
C ARG A 71 -0.31 -11.54 3.17
N SER A 72 0.42 -12.31 2.35
CA SER A 72 0.24 -13.76 2.29
C SER A 72 0.97 -14.38 3.48
N TYR A 73 0.25 -15.23 4.21
CA TYR A 73 0.81 -16.09 5.25
C TYR A 73 1.60 -17.25 4.65
#